data_AF-A0A8T3NZF9-F1
#
_entry.id   AF-A0A8T3NZF9-F1
#
_cell.length_a   1.000
_cell.length_b   1.000
_cell.length_c   1.000
_cell.angle_alpha   90.00
_cell.angle_beta   90.00
_cell.angle_gamma   90.00
#
_symmetry.space_group_name_H-M   'P 1'
#
loop_
_entity.id
_entity.type
_entity.pdbx_description
1 polymer ?
#
loop_
_entity_poly.entity_id
_entity_poly.type
_entity_poly.pdbx_seq_one_letter_code
_entity_poly.pdbx_strand_id
1 'polypeptide(L)'
;MNRLYKPLLIIGIAFGLFLGGAFVVLTKVFPYEYLDKSYVRIVAAYERYLQDENAETQASFWLPGGSFWQPARTEQRGVTVYEPSKAYNGLTLYTSGNAQKAVLISMDGKVVHEWKLTIPENWEDPEKKPRPAKVAWEYAHVYPNGDLLALVIDHGHTPIGCCLVKIDKNSKVIWKYIDNTHHHLNVADDGTIYALTHEMRYKRIKGYEQLELPRLDDSLAVVSPDGKLIKKVSIVRIHYADSAPGNDPVFFGS
;
A
#
# COMPACT_ATOMS: atom_id res chain seq x y z
N MET A 1 -30.28 -29.10 47.38
CA MET A 1 -30.68 -27.85 46.71
C MET A 1 -29.53 -26.87 46.43
N ASN A 2 -28.51 -26.70 47.31
CA ASN A 2 -27.44 -25.70 47.13
C ASN A 2 -26.41 -25.92 46.00
N ARG A 3 -26.35 -27.09 45.35
CA ARG A 3 -25.34 -27.38 44.31
C ARG A 3 -25.66 -26.80 42.92
N LEU A 4 -26.91 -26.44 42.65
CA LEU A 4 -27.38 -25.91 41.36
C LEU A 4 -27.39 -24.37 41.30
N TYR A 5 -27.52 -23.69 42.43
CA TYR A 5 -27.58 -22.22 42.46
C TYR A 5 -26.26 -21.56 42.07
N LYS A 6 -25.13 -22.14 42.49
CA LYS A 6 -23.80 -21.61 42.15
C LYS A 6 -23.53 -21.61 40.63
N PRO A 7 -23.70 -22.73 39.90
CA PRO A 7 -23.50 -22.71 38.45
C PRO A 7 -24.53 -21.83 37.72
N LEU A 8 -25.79 -21.79 38.16
CA LEU A 8 -26.80 -20.90 37.57
C LEU A 8 -26.44 -19.42 37.78
N LEU A 9 -25.93 -19.05 38.95
CA LEU A 9 -25.45 -17.69 39.21
C LEU A 9 -24.26 -17.33 38.31
N ILE A 10 -23.31 -18.25 38.15
CA ILE A 10 -22.14 -18.05 37.27
C ILE A 10 -22.59 -17.87 35.82
N ILE A 11 -23.51 -18.73 35.33
CA ILE A 11 -24.06 -18.62 33.98
C ILE A 11 -24.82 -17.30 33.80
N GLY A 12 -25.63 -16.90 34.78
CA GLY A 12 -26.36 -15.64 34.76
C GLY A 12 -25.44 -14.42 34.70
N ILE A 13 -24.36 -14.42 35.50
CA ILE A 13 -23.33 -13.38 35.46
C ILE A 13 -22.64 -13.36 34.09
N ALA A 14 -22.24 -14.53 33.57
CA ALA A 14 -21.59 -14.64 32.27
C ALA A 14 -22.49 -14.14 31.12
N PHE A 15 -23.78 -14.50 31.14
CA PHE A 15 -24.75 -14.02 30.16
C PHE A 15 -24.99 -12.52 30.28
N GLY A 16 -25.08 -11.98 31.50
CA GLY A 16 -25.17 -10.53 31.73
C GLY A 16 -23.96 -9.77 31.22
N LEU A 17 -22.74 -10.29 31.45
CA LEU A 17 -21.51 -9.73 30.90
C LEU A 17 -21.48 -9.80 29.37
N PHE A 18 -21.95 -10.90 28.77
CA PHE A 18 -22.07 -11.04 27.33
C PHE A 18 -23.04 -10.00 26.74
N LEU A 19 -24.23 -9.84 27.31
CA LEU A 19 -25.20 -8.84 26.86
C LEU A 19 -24.67 -7.41 27.03
N GLY A 20 -24.00 -7.12 28.15
CA GLY A 20 -23.35 -5.83 28.37
C GLY A 20 -22.25 -5.55 27.33
N GLY A 21 -21.40 -6.54 27.04
CA GLY A 21 -20.39 -6.45 26.00
C GLY A 21 -20.98 -6.27 24.61
N ALA A 22 -22.00 -7.05 24.26
CA ALA A 22 -22.72 -6.93 22.98
C ALA A 22 -23.36 -5.55 22.83
N PHE A 23 -23.97 -5.01 23.88
CA PHE A 23 -24.50 -3.65 23.87
C PHE A 23 -23.41 -2.61 23.61
N VAL A 24 -22.27 -2.70 24.32
CA VAL A 24 -21.11 -1.80 24.10
C VAL A 24 -20.62 -1.84 22.65
N VAL A 25 -20.49 -3.04 22.07
CA VAL A 25 -20.04 -3.23 20.68
C VAL A 25 -21.06 -2.69 19.68
N LEU A 26 -22.34 -3.01 19.84
CA LEU A 26 -23.40 -2.60 18.91
C LEU A 26 -23.68 -1.10 18.95
N THR A 27 -23.56 -0.48 20.12
CA THR A 27 -23.84 0.96 20.30
C THR A 27 -22.59 1.84 20.21
N LYS A 28 -21.40 1.24 20.13
CA LYS A 28 -20.10 1.94 20.05
C LYS A 28 -19.86 2.95 21.18
N VAL A 29 -20.47 2.74 22.35
CA VAL A 29 -20.28 3.59 23.54
C VAL A 29 -19.05 3.17 24.33
N PHE A 30 -18.55 4.04 25.21
CA PHE A 30 -17.41 3.71 26.07
C PHE A 30 -17.63 2.36 26.80
N PRO A 31 -16.65 1.43 26.83
CA PRO A 31 -15.26 1.55 26.37
C PRO A 31 -14.96 0.96 24.97
N TYR A 32 -15.95 0.90 24.06
CA TYR A 32 -15.83 0.28 22.72
C TYR A 32 -14.51 0.58 22.00
N GLU A 33 -14.10 1.85 21.93
CA GLU A 33 -12.87 2.24 21.20
C GLU A 33 -11.60 1.52 21.71
N TYR A 34 -11.51 1.22 23.01
CA TYR A 34 -10.35 0.51 23.55
C TYR A 34 -10.39 -0.98 23.16
N LEU A 35 -11.57 -1.58 23.23
CA LEU A 35 -11.79 -2.98 22.86
C LEU A 35 -11.51 -3.17 21.37
N ASP A 36 -12.06 -2.30 20.52
CA ASP A 36 -11.88 -2.32 19.07
C ASP A 36 -10.40 -2.18 18.67
N LYS A 37 -9.70 -1.17 19.22
CA LYS A 37 -8.25 -0.99 18.99
C LYS A 37 -7.42 -2.19 19.42
N SER A 38 -7.77 -2.82 20.55
CA SER A 38 -7.07 -4.00 21.04
C SER A 38 -7.31 -5.21 20.14
N TYR A 39 -8.55 -5.40 19.67
CA TYR A 39 -8.94 -6.47 18.77
C TYR A 39 -8.23 -6.35 17.43
N VAL A 40 -8.26 -5.17 16.80
CA VAL A 40 -7.56 -4.90 15.53
C VAL A 40 -6.06 -5.16 15.65
N ARG A 41 -5.43 -4.77 16.77
CA ARG A 41 -4.00 -5.04 17.01
C ARG A 41 -3.70 -6.54 17.14
N ILE A 42 -4.55 -7.29 17.85
CA ILE A 42 -4.38 -8.74 18.02
C ILE A 42 -4.55 -9.45 16.68
N VAL A 43 -5.59 -9.10 15.92
CA VAL A 43 -5.84 -9.66 14.58
C VAL A 43 -4.67 -9.36 13.65
N ALA A 44 -4.20 -8.10 13.58
CA ALA A 44 -3.07 -7.73 12.75
C ALA A 44 -1.76 -8.44 13.15
N ALA A 45 -1.52 -8.64 14.45
CA ALA A 45 -0.36 -9.38 14.93
C ALA A 45 -0.44 -10.87 14.59
N TYR A 46 -1.63 -11.47 14.72
CA TYR A 46 -1.87 -12.86 14.36
C TYR A 46 -1.74 -13.08 12.84
N GLU A 47 -2.29 -12.18 12.02
CA GLU A 47 -2.12 -12.20 10.57
C GLU A 47 -0.66 -12.06 10.15
N ARG A 48 0.09 -11.15 10.79
CA ARG A 48 1.53 -11.02 10.55
C ARG A 48 2.26 -12.32 10.84
N TYR A 49 1.98 -12.94 11.98
CA TYR A 49 2.55 -14.24 12.35
C TYR A 49 2.27 -15.30 11.28
N LEU A 50 1.02 -15.42 10.82
CA LEU A 50 0.65 -16.35 9.77
C LEU A 50 1.32 -16.04 8.42
N GLN A 51 1.52 -14.76 8.08
CA GLN A 51 2.18 -14.36 6.85
C GLN A 51 3.68 -14.62 6.85
N ASP A 52 4.34 -14.49 8.00
CA ASP A 52 5.78 -14.75 8.12
C ASP A 52 6.05 -16.27 8.07
N GLU A 53 5.16 -17.10 8.64
CA GLU A 53 5.25 -18.57 8.53
C GLU A 53 4.91 -19.09 7.12
N ASN A 54 3.98 -18.47 6.41
CA ASN A 54 3.48 -18.93 5.11
C ASN A 54 4.04 -18.14 3.92
N ALA A 55 5.26 -17.61 4.01
CA ALA A 55 5.87 -16.70 3.04
C ALA A 55 5.84 -17.17 1.55
N GLU A 56 5.68 -18.47 1.30
CA GLU A 56 5.51 -19.04 -0.04
C GLU A 56 4.08 -18.97 -0.60
N THR A 57 3.06 -18.93 0.26
CA THR A 57 1.67 -18.72 -0.16
C THR A 57 1.36 -17.24 -0.06
N GLN A 58 1.19 -16.60 -1.22
CA GLN A 58 0.85 -15.19 -1.36
C GLN A 58 -0.58 -14.89 -0.87
N ALA A 59 -0.86 -15.15 0.41
CA ALA A 59 -2.09 -14.77 1.06
C ALA A 59 -2.14 -13.24 1.06
N SER A 60 -2.96 -12.71 0.16
CA SER A 60 -3.15 -11.28 0.00
C SER A 60 -4.16 -10.79 1.05
N PHE A 61 -3.98 -9.55 1.53
CA PHE A 61 -4.83 -8.89 2.53
C PHE A 61 -6.34 -8.99 2.24
N TRP A 62 -6.73 -9.14 0.98
CA TRP A 62 -8.12 -9.23 0.52
C TRP A 62 -8.66 -10.67 0.34
N LEU A 63 -7.80 -11.70 0.39
CA LEU A 63 -8.17 -13.09 0.15
C LEU A 63 -7.40 -14.02 1.11
N PRO A 64 -8.00 -14.37 2.26
CA PRO A 64 -7.43 -15.38 3.15
C PRO A 64 -7.29 -16.71 2.37
N GLY A 65 -6.04 -17.13 2.13
CA GLY A 65 -5.71 -18.37 1.41
C GLY A 65 -5.63 -18.28 -0.12
N GLY A 66 -5.71 -17.08 -0.72
CA GLY A 66 -5.69 -16.90 -2.16
C GLY A 66 -4.44 -16.16 -2.67
N SER A 67 -3.71 -16.80 -3.57
CA SER A 67 -2.78 -16.14 -4.48
C SER A 67 -3.59 -15.36 -5.54
N PHE A 68 -3.16 -14.13 -5.89
CA PHE A 68 -3.72 -13.43 -7.06
C PHE A 68 -3.46 -14.20 -8.38
N TRP A 69 -2.58 -15.21 -8.36
CA TRP A 69 -2.32 -16.05 -9.51
C TRP A 69 -3.40 -17.12 -9.65
N GLN A 70 -4.10 -17.03 -10.77
CA GLN A 70 -4.94 -18.11 -11.27
C GLN A 70 -4.10 -19.05 -12.14
N PRO A 71 -4.45 -20.33 -12.27
CA PRO A 71 -3.84 -21.21 -13.26
C PRO A 71 -3.83 -20.56 -14.64
N ALA A 72 -2.74 -20.72 -15.37
CA ALA A 72 -2.64 -20.19 -16.73
C ALA A 72 -3.78 -20.79 -17.59
N ARG A 73 -4.51 -19.93 -18.31
CA ARG A 73 -5.61 -20.39 -19.18
C ARG A 73 -5.12 -21.24 -20.35
N THR A 74 -3.85 -21.09 -20.75
CA THR A 74 -3.23 -21.79 -21.89
C THR A 74 -1.75 -22.06 -21.65
N GLU A 75 -1.16 -23.00 -22.39
CA GLU A 75 0.29 -23.26 -22.39
C GLU A 75 1.11 -22.35 -23.32
N GLN A 76 0.46 -21.49 -24.12
CA GLN A 76 1.17 -20.54 -24.98
C GLN A 76 1.95 -19.50 -24.14
N ARG A 77 3.09 -19.04 -24.65
CA ARG A 77 4.00 -18.09 -23.97
C ARG A 77 4.49 -17.02 -24.94
N GLY A 78 4.87 -15.86 -24.41
CA GLY A 78 5.33 -14.72 -25.21
C GLY A 78 4.19 -14.05 -25.99
N VAL A 79 4.52 -13.47 -27.15
CA VAL A 79 3.55 -12.85 -28.04
C VAL A 79 2.89 -13.94 -28.88
N THR A 80 1.61 -14.20 -28.61
CA THR A 80 0.84 -15.26 -29.30
C THR A 80 0.08 -14.75 -30.52
N VAL A 81 -0.13 -13.43 -30.62
CA VAL A 81 -0.74 -12.74 -31.76
C VAL A 81 0.04 -11.47 -32.01
N TYR A 82 0.54 -11.28 -33.23
CA TYR A 82 1.20 -10.05 -33.64
C TYR A 82 0.71 -9.63 -35.03
N GLU A 83 -0.01 -8.50 -35.08
CA GLU A 83 -0.51 -7.89 -36.31
C GLU A 83 0.06 -6.47 -36.45
N PRO A 84 1.23 -6.28 -37.10
CA PRO A 84 1.95 -5.00 -37.13
C PRO A 84 1.16 -3.82 -37.73
N SER A 85 0.18 -4.10 -38.60
CA SER A 85 -0.68 -3.08 -39.21
C SER A 85 -1.76 -2.57 -38.25
N LYS A 86 -2.01 -3.27 -37.14
CA LYS A 86 -3.01 -2.93 -36.11
C LYS A 86 -2.38 -2.46 -34.80
N ALA A 87 -1.06 -2.33 -34.75
CA ALA A 87 -0.35 -1.93 -33.55
C ALA A 87 0.63 -0.78 -33.85
N TYR A 88 0.88 0.05 -32.85
CA TYR A 88 2.00 0.99 -32.91
C TYR A 88 3.30 0.21 -32.75
N ASN A 89 4.17 0.23 -33.77
CA ASN A 89 5.41 -0.55 -33.81
C ASN A 89 6.51 0.13 -32.98
N GLY A 90 6.34 0.11 -31.66
CA GLY A 90 7.26 0.69 -30.68
C GLY A 90 7.72 -0.29 -29.62
N LEU A 91 8.45 0.23 -28.64
CA LEU A 91 8.80 -0.52 -27.43
C LEU A 91 7.74 -0.28 -26.36
N THR A 92 7.43 -1.33 -25.59
CA THR A 92 6.50 -1.25 -24.45
C THR A 92 7.29 -1.38 -23.15
N LEU A 93 7.09 -0.44 -22.24
CA LEU A 93 7.58 -0.56 -20.87
C LEU A 93 6.59 -1.39 -20.06
N TYR A 94 7.10 -2.39 -19.36
CA TYR A 94 6.30 -3.29 -18.53
C TYR A 94 6.95 -3.42 -17.15
N THR A 95 6.18 -3.18 -16.09
CA THR A 95 6.58 -3.49 -14.71
C THR A 95 6.04 -4.86 -14.31
N SER A 96 6.81 -5.61 -13.53
CA SER A 96 6.37 -6.93 -13.09
C SER A 96 5.77 -6.90 -11.69
N GLY A 97 4.60 -7.53 -11.52
CA GLY A 97 4.01 -7.80 -10.21
C GLY A 97 4.69 -8.94 -9.43
N ASN A 98 5.53 -9.75 -10.09
CA ASN A 98 6.21 -10.91 -9.49
C ASN A 98 7.73 -10.75 -9.35
N ALA A 99 8.28 -9.60 -9.72
CA ALA A 99 9.71 -9.34 -9.69
C ALA A 99 9.98 -7.85 -9.52
N GLN A 100 11.09 -7.52 -8.84
CA GLN A 100 11.51 -6.15 -8.57
C GLN A 100 12.21 -5.52 -9.79
N LYS A 101 11.49 -5.48 -10.93
CA LYS A 101 12.04 -5.05 -12.21
C LYS A 101 11.02 -4.44 -13.14
N ALA A 102 11.53 -3.63 -14.07
CA ALA A 102 10.84 -3.20 -15.28
C ALA A 102 11.63 -3.69 -16.49
N VAL A 103 10.90 -4.06 -17.54
CA VAL A 103 11.48 -4.50 -18.81
C VAL A 103 10.94 -3.64 -19.93
N LEU A 104 11.81 -3.33 -20.88
CA LEU A 104 11.44 -2.73 -22.15
C LEU A 104 11.39 -3.85 -23.19
N ILE A 105 10.21 -4.10 -23.77
CA ILE A 105 9.98 -5.20 -24.70
C ILE A 105 9.64 -4.67 -26.09
N SER A 106 10.12 -5.35 -27.13
CA SER A 106 9.65 -5.13 -28.51
C SER A 106 8.35 -5.87 -28.80
N MET A 107 7.70 -5.52 -29.90
CA MET A 107 6.40 -6.07 -30.30
C MET A 107 6.39 -7.59 -30.58
N ASP A 108 7.56 -8.19 -30.83
CA ASP A 108 7.75 -9.63 -30.97
C ASP A 108 8.03 -10.34 -29.63
N GLY A 109 8.00 -9.60 -28.51
CA GLY A 109 8.19 -10.12 -27.16
C GLY A 109 9.65 -10.20 -26.71
N LYS A 110 10.61 -9.74 -27.52
CA LYS A 110 12.02 -9.72 -27.10
C LYS A 110 12.24 -8.62 -26.04
N VAL A 111 12.88 -9.00 -24.94
CA VAL A 111 13.37 -8.03 -23.94
C VAL A 111 14.57 -7.30 -24.52
N VAL A 112 14.45 -5.98 -24.67
CA VAL A 112 15.48 -5.09 -25.21
C VAL A 112 16.32 -4.48 -24.09
N HIS A 113 15.70 -4.23 -22.94
CA HIS A 113 16.37 -3.71 -21.76
C HIS A 113 15.65 -4.12 -20.47
N GLU A 114 16.40 -4.21 -19.37
CA GLU A 114 15.87 -4.55 -18.06
C GLU A 114 16.50 -3.65 -16.99
N TRP A 115 15.65 -3.04 -16.18
CA TRP A 115 16.03 -2.40 -14.93
C TRP A 115 15.59 -3.27 -13.77
N LYS A 116 16.45 -3.44 -12.77
CA LYS A 116 16.16 -4.23 -11.58
C LYS A 116 16.65 -3.52 -10.33
N LEU A 117 15.99 -3.78 -9.20
CA LEU A 117 16.45 -3.32 -7.90
C LEU A 117 16.60 -4.52 -6.98
N THR A 118 17.73 -4.59 -6.31
CA THR A 118 17.88 -5.44 -5.14
C THR A 118 17.74 -4.54 -3.92
N ILE A 119 16.71 -4.76 -3.11
CA ILE A 119 16.57 -4.04 -1.83
C ILE A 119 17.78 -4.41 -0.95
N PRO A 120 18.63 -3.44 -0.57
CA PRO A 120 19.81 -3.74 0.23
C PRO A 120 19.42 -4.17 1.65
N GLU A 121 20.29 -4.97 2.28
CA GLU A 121 20.06 -5.41 3.66
C GLU A 121 20.07 -4.24 4.65
N ASN A 122 20.96 -3.27 4.43
CA ASN A 122 21.12 -2.05 5.23
C ASN A 122 20.20 -0.92 4.75
N TRP A 123 18.88 -1.12 4.86
CA TRP A 123 17.90 -0.09 4.56
C TRP A 123 17.92 1.01 5.63
N GLU A 124 17.89 2.29 5.21
CA GLU A 124 18.08 3.46 6.09
C GLU A 124 17.03 3.55 7.21
N ASP A 125 15.79 3.14 6.94
CA ASP A 125 14.70 3.09 7.92
C ASP A 125 14.24 1.64 8.13
N PRO A 126 14.79 0.92 9.15
CA PRO A 126 14.46 -0.49 9.38
C PRO A 126 12.96 -0.77 9.54
N GLU A 127 12.17 0.19 10.03
CA GLU A 127 10.72 0.04 10.20
C GLU A 127 9.96 0.11 8.87
N LYS A 128 10.52 0.81 7.88
CA LYS A 128 9.98 0.92 6.52
C LYS A 128 10.72 0.09 5.50
N LYS A 129 11.53 -0.88 5.95
CA LYS A 129 12.26 -1.77 5.04
C LYS A 129 11.27 -2.65 4.27
N PRO A 130 11.25 -2.60 2.93
CA PRO A 130 10.39 -3.46 2.13
C PRO A 130 10.82 -4.92 2.26
N ARG A 131 9.86 -5.85 2.39
CA ARG A 131 10.17 -7.29 2.45
C ARG A 131 10.41 -7.83 1.04
N PRO A 132 11.62 -8.31 0.70
CA PRO A 132 11.97 -8.59 -0.70
C PRO A 132 11.02 -9.54 -1.44
N ALA A 133 10.48 -10.57 -0.77
CA ALA A 133 9.56 -11.53 -1.39
C ALA A 133 8.19 -10.93 -1.78
N LYS A 134 7.85 -9.74 -1.27
CA LYS A 134 6.55 -9.09 -1.45
C LYS A 134 6.63 -7.75 -2.17
N VAL A 135 7.83 -7.40 -2.67
CA VAL A 135 8.08 -6.14 -3.35
C VAL A 135 7.74 -6.24 -4.82
N ALA A 136 6.94 -5.30 -5.30
CA ALA A 136 6.61 -5.11 -6.70
C ALA A 136 6.89 -3.68 -7.14
N TRP A 137 7.08 -3.49 -8.45
CA TRP A 137 7.09 -2.16 -9.05
C TRP A 137 5.70 -1.92 -9.62
N GLU A 138 4.93 -1.07 -8.95
CA GLU A 138 3.54 -0.81 -9.36
C GLU A 138 3.49 0.09 -10.60
N TYR A 139 4.43 1.03 -10.70
CA TYR A 139 4.53 1.98 -11.80
C TYR A 139 5.99 2.30 -12.11
N ALA A 140 6.29 2.64 -13.36
CA ALA A 140 7.62 3.14 -13.72
C ALA A 140 7.55 4.18 -14.85
N HIS A 141 8.50 5.12 -14.82
CA HIS A 141 8.70 6.16 -15.84
C HIS A 141 10.13 6.09 -16.36
N VAL A 142 10.30 5.92 -17.68
CA VAL A 142 11.60 5.94 -18.35
C VAL A 142 11.92 7.35 -18.81
N TYR A 143 13.10 7.85 -18.46
CA TYR A 143 13.61 9.14 -18.93
C TYR A 143 14.30 9.01 -20.29
N PRO A 144 14.41 10.10 -21.07
CA PRO A 144 15.10 10.07 -22.38
C PRO A 144 16.56 9.61 -22.32
N ASN A 145 17.25 9.78 -21.18
CA ASN A 145 18.63 9.33 -20.98
C ASN A 145 18.76 7.83 -20.62
N GLY A 146 17.63 7.12 -20.48
CA GLY A 146 17.57 5.71 -20.09
C GLY A 146 17.50 5.47 -18.58
N ASP A 147 17.45 6.51 -17.75
CA ASP A 147 17.15 6.36 -16.34
C ASP A 147 15.70 5.90 -16.16
N LEU A 148 15.41 5.31 -15.00
CA LEU A 148 14.08 4.87 -14.64
C LEU A 148 13.72 5.41 -13.25
N LEU A 149 12.50 5.96 -13.12
CA LEU A 149 11.85 6.18 -11.84
C LEU A 149 10.86 5.05 -11.60
N ALA A 150 11.03 4.28 -10.53
CA ALA A 150 10.14 3.20 -10.13
C ALA A 150 9.37 3.57 -8.85
N LEU A 151 8.08 3.23 -8.84
CA LEU A 151 7.23 3.24 -7.65
C LEU A 151 7.24 1.84 -7.06
N VAL A 152 7.79 1.71 -5.85
CA VAL A 152 7.98 0.45 -5.16
C VAL A 152 6.95 0.29 -4.05
N ILE A 153 6.29 -0.87 -4.00
CA ILE A 153 5.31 -1.25 -2.98
C ILE A 153 5.65 -2.60 -2.34
N ASP A 154 5.14 -2.85 -1.14
CA ASP A 154 5.18 -4.12 -0.40
C ASP A 154 3.74 -4.57 -0.10
N HIS A 155 3.31 -5.65 -0.75
CA HIS A 155 1.94 -6.17 -0.64
C HIS A 155 1.60 -6.85 0.70
N GLY A 156 2.55 -7.03 1.62
CA GLY A 156 2.30 -7.78 2.84
C GLY A 156 1.91 -6.94 4.05
N HIS A 157 1.71 -5.63 3.93
CA HIS A 157 1.34 -4.77 5.06
C HIS A 157 0.59 -3.54 4.58
N THR A 158 -0.16 -2.91 5.49
CA THR A 158 -0.76 -1.60 5.26
C THR A 158 -0.09 -0.57 6.17
N PRO A 159 0.29 0.61 5.66
CA PRO A 159 0.22 1.05 4.26
C PRO A 159 1.17 0.26 3.32
N ILE A 160 0.76 0.02 2.07
CA ILE A 160 1.49 -0.83 1.10
C ILE A 160 2.70 -0.14 0.44
N GLY A 161 2.80 1.18 0.56
CA GLY A 161 3.78 1.95 -0.22
C GLY A 161 5.16 1.89 0.44
N CYS A 162 6.22 1.89 -0.35
CA CYS A 162 7.58 1.83 0.19
C CYS A 162 8.42 3.05 -0.15
N CYS A 163 8.60 3.31 -1.44
CA CYS A 163 9.44 4.41 -1.91
C CYS A 163 9.27 4.67 -3.39
N LEU A 164 9.72 5.86 -3.80
CA LEU A 164 10.17 6.11 -5.17
C LEU A 164 11.67 5.88 -5.24
N VAL A 165 12.13 5.24 -6.31
CA VAL A 165 13.55 5.03 -6.56
C VAL A 165 13.88 5.46 -7.97
N LYS A 166 14.84 6.37 -8.11
CA LYS A 166 15.44 6.67 -9.41
C LYS A 166 16.71 5.84 -9.57
N ILE A 167 16.81 5.12 -10.66
CA ILE A 167 17.97 4.30 -11.05
C ILE A 167 18.44 4.70 -12.44
N ASP A 168 19.74 4.52 -12.70
CA ASP A 168 20.28 4.71 -14.04
C ASP A 168 19.98 3.51 -14.96
N LYS A 169 20.31 3.63 -16.25
CA LYS A 169 20.20 2.56 -17.25
C LYS A 169 20.98 1.27 -16.93
N ASN A 170 21.85 1.29 -15.92
CA ASN A 170 22.61 0.12 -15.47
C ASN A 170 22.07 -0.42 -14.13
N SER A 171 20.86 0.00 -13.73
CA SER A 171 20.22 -0.38 -12.46
C SER A 171 20.97 0.11 -11.21
N LYS A 172 21.79 1.16 -11.32
CA LYS A 172 22.42 1.79 -10.16
C LYS A 172 21.49 2.85 -9.57
N VAL A 173 21.27 2.78 -8.26
CA VAL A 173 20.46 3.79 -7.55
C VAL A 173 21.12 5.17 -7.64
N ILE A 174 20.33 6.15 -8.09
CA ILE A 174 20.69 7.57 -8.10
C ILE A 174 20.19 8.22 -6.81
N TRP A 175 18.90 8.06 -6.49
CA TRP A 175 18.30 8.54 -5.24
C TRP A 175 17.05 7.73 -4.87
N LYS A 176 16.60 7.88 -3.62
CA LYS A 176 15.35 7.30 -3.11
C LYS A 176 14.53 8.37 -2.37
N TYR A 177 13.21 8.29 -2.46
CA TYR A 177 12.29 9.01 -1.61
C TYR A 177 11.45 7.98 -0.83
N ILE A 178 11.66 7.91 0.49
CA ILE A 178 11.03 6.91 1.37
C ILE A 178 9.75 7.48 1.98
N ASP A 179 8.63 7.16 1.36
CA ASP A 179 7.27 7.39 1.87
C ASP A 179 6.36 6.32 1.26
N ASN A 180 5.14 6.22 1.77
CA ASN A 180 4.19 5.20 1.34
C ASN A 180 3.56 5.55 -0.02
N THR A 181 4.36 5.74 -1.08
CA THR A 181 3.85 6.00 -2.42
C THR A 181 3.13 4.79 -2.99
N HIS A 182 2.01 5.00 -3.68
CA HIS A 182 1.18 3.94 -4.26
C HIS A 182 0.50 4.37 -5.57
N HIS A 183 0.07 3.39 -6.35
CA HIS A 183 -0.68 3.46 -7.62
C HIS A 183 0.03 4.13 -8.79
N HIS A 184 0.20 5.45 -8.74
CA HIS A 184 0.59 6.24 -9.91
C HIS A 184 1.50 7.39 -9.53
N LEU A 185 2.34 7.80 -10.48
CA LEU A 185 3.10 9.04 -10.42
C LEU A 185 3.07 9.73 -11.78
N ASN A 186 3.23 11.05 -11.77
CA ASN A 186 3.46 11.83 -12.97
C ASN A 186 4.77 12.62 -12.83
N VAL A 187 5.53 12.72 -13.92
CA VAL A 187 6.75 13.54 -14.00
C VAL A 187 6.43 14.71 -14.94
N ALA A 188 6.51 15.93 -14.43
CA ALA A 188 6.29 17.15 -15.21
C ALA A 188 7.52 17.50 -16.06
N ASP A 189 7.34 18.45 -16.99
CA ASP A 189 8.39 18.88 -17.93
C ASP A 189 9.64 19.44 -17.24
N ASP A 190 9.49 20.03 -16.05
CA ASP A 190 10.59 20.53 -15.21
C ASP A 190 11.24 19.44 -14.35
N GLY A 191 10.76 18.19 -14.45
CA GLY A 191 11.20 17.04 -13.68
C GLY A 191 10.55 16.91 -12.31
N THR A 192 9.62 17.80 -11.93
CA THR A 192 8.86 17.68 -10.68
C THR A 192 7.99 16.43 -10.73
N ILE A 193 7.99 15.67 -9.63
CA ILE A 193 7.30 14.39 -9.52
C ILE A 193 6.09 14.56 -8.61
N TYR A 194 4.93 14.14 -9.10
CA TYR A 194 3.68 14.10 -8.36
C TYR A 194 3.31 12.65 -8.10
N ALA A 195 3.24 12.26 -6.83
CA ALA A 195 2.92 10.88 -6.45
C ALA A 195 1.82 10.86 -5.38
N LEU A 196 0.97 9.83 -5.44
CA LEU A 196 0.05 9.54 -4.35
C LEU A 196 0.81 8.84 -3.23
N THR A 197 0.51 9.24 -2.00
CA THR A 197 1.03 8.62 -0.77
C THR A 197 -0.12 8.41 0.19
N HIS A 198 -0.05 7.36 1.02
CA HIS A 198 -1.07 7.07 2.01
C HIS A 198 -0.53 6.87 3.42
N GLU A 199 -1.32 7.17 4.43
CA GLU A 199 -0.90 7.05 5.82
C GLU A 199 -2.04 6.68 6.76
N MET A 200 -1.71 5.91 7.79
CA MET A 200 -2.66 5.58 8.84
C MET A 200 -2.90 6.80 9.74
N ARG A 201 -4.17 7.14 9.95
CA ARG A 201 -4.61 8.23 10.81
C ARG A 201 -5.51 7.70 11.93
N TYR A 202 -5.25 8.22 13.13
CA TYR A 202 -5.89 7.76 14.38
C TYR A 202 -6.67 8.87 15.09
N LYS A 203 -6.90 10.00 14.42
CA LYS A 203 -7.62 11.16 14.95
C LYS A 203 -8.85 11.42 14.10
N ARG A 204 -10.01 11.60 14.75
CA ARG A 204 -11.25 12.00 14.08
C ARG A 204 -11.07 13.38 13.44
N ILE A 205 -11.78 13.60 12.35
CA ILE A 205 -11.91 14.92 11.73
C ILE A 205 -13.27 15.47 12.18
N LYS A 206 -13.27 16.67 12.77
CA LYS A 206 -14.51 17.35 13.19
C LYS A 206 -15.42 17.50 11.96
N GLY A 207 -16.71 17.20 12.06
CA GLY A 207 -17.66 17.25 10.95
C GLY A 207 -17.60 16.07 9.97
N TYR A 208 -16.71 15.10 10.22
CA TYR A 208 -16.60 13.84 9.47
C TYR A 208 -16.54 12.64 10.44
N GLU A 209 -17.39 12.65 11.46
CA GLU A 209 -17.45 11.63 12.50
C GLU A 209 -17.81 10.23 11.98
N GLN A 210 -18.37 10.13 10.77
CA GLN A 210 -18.64 8.88 10.06
C GLN A 210 -17.37 8.16 9.57
N LEU A 211 -16.23 8.85 9.51
CA LEU A 211 -14.96 8.23 9.13
C LEU A 211 -14.40 7.45 10.32
N GLU A 212 -14.49 6.12 10.23
CA GLU A 212 -13.99 5.21 11.27
C GLU A 212 -12.46 5.27 11.41
N LEU A 213 -11.98 4.89 12.60
CA LEU A 213 -10.55 4.86 12.91
C LEU A 213 -10.09 3.40 13.13
N PRO A 214 -8.84 3.07 12.78
CA PRO A 214 -7.91 3.91 12.04
C PRO A 214 -8.31 4.04 10.57
N ARG A 215 -8.06 5.20 9.97
CA ARG A 215 -8.31 5.43 8.54
C ARG A 215 -7.02 5.48 7.76
N LEU A 216 -7.06 5.07 6.50
CA LEU A 216 -5.97 5.22 5.54
C LEU A 216 -6.27 6.43 4.68
N ASP A 217 -5.46 7.47 4.82
CA ASP A 217 -5.65 8.74 4.12
C ASP A 217 -4.64 8.91 3.00
N ASP A 218 -5.15 9.31 1.84
CA ASP A 218 -4.31 9.69 0.71
C ASP A 218 -3.89 11.17 0.77
N SER A 219 -2.69 11.41 0.26
CA SER A 219 -2.06 12.71 0.09
C SER A 219 -1.28 12.77 -1.22
N LEU A 220 -1.26 13.93 -1.84
CA LEU A 220 -0.38 14.24 -2.96
C LEU A 220 0.99 14.67 -2.42
N ALA A 221 2.01 13.89 -2.72
CA ALA A 221 3.41 14.30 -2.52
C ALA A 221 3.93 14.97 -3.80
N VAL A 222 4.55 16.13 -3.63
CA VAL A 222 5.30 16.83 -4.67
C VAL A 222 6.77 16.67 -4.35
N VAL A 223 7.50 15.97 -5.21
CA VAL A 223 8.90 15.58 -5.01
C VAL A 223 9.73 16.24 -6.11
N SER A 224 10.89 16.78 -5.74
CA SER A 224 11.82 17.42 -6.67
C SER A 224 12.51 16.38 -7.59
N PRO A 225 13.13 16.82 -8.71
CA PRO A 225 13.88 15.93 -9.60
C PRO A 225 15.03 15.16 -8.91
N ASP A 226 15.55 15.67 -7.79
CA ASP A 226 16.60 15.07 -6.95
C ASP A 226 16.04 14.24 -5.78
N GLY A 227 14.73 13.96 -5.75
CA GLY A 227 14.12 13.03 -4.81
C GLY A 227 13.78 13.60 -3.43
N LYS A 228 13.72 14.93 -3.28
CA LYS A 228 13.36 15.59 -2.02
C LYS A 228 11.90 15.99 -1.99
N LEU A 229 11.24 15.80 -0.85
CA LEU A 229 9.88 16.28 -0.66
C LEU A 229 9.86 17.82 -0.71
N ILE A 230 9.07 18.38 -1.62
CA ILE A 230 8.80 19.82 -1.70
C ILE A 230 7.59 20.14 -0.80
N LYS A 231 6.50 19.40 -0.95
CA LYS A 231 5.29 19.54 -0.13
C LYS A 231 4.42 18.29 -0.17
N LYS A 232 3.60 18.11 0.87
CA LYS A 232 2.59 17.05 0.94
C LYS A 232 1.22 17.66 1.23
N VAL A 233 0.22 17.30 0.44
CA VAL A 233 -1.13 17.87 0.52
C VAL A 233 -2.14 16.75 0.77
N SER A 234 -2.87 16.82 1.89
CA SER A 234 -3.88 15.81 2.22
C SER A 234 -5.13 16.00 1.36
N ILE A 235 -5.55 14.94 0.66
CA ILE A 235 -6.74 14.96 -0.19
C ILE A 235 -8.00 15.12 0.69
N VAL A 236 -8.04 14.39 1.81
CA VAL A 236 -9.15 14.47 2.78
C VAL A 236 -9.30 15.88 3.35
N ARG A 237 -8.19 16.58 3.61
CA ARG A 237 -8.25 17.95 4.15
C ARG A 237 -8.61 19.02 3.13
N ILE A 238 -8.26 18.85 1.86
CA ILE A 238 -8.71 19.78 0.81
C ILE A 238 -10.24 19.78 0.78
N HIS A 239 -10.84 18.59 0.75
CA HIS A 239 -12.30 18.47 0.77
C HIS A 239 -12.92 19.07 2.05
N TYR A 240 -12.23 18.95 3.19
CA TYR A 240 -12.65 19.59 4.45
C TYR A 240 -12.59 21.13 4.40
N ALA A 241 -11.50 21.70 3.88
CA ALA A 241 -11.32 23.15 3.77
C ALA A 241 -12.38 23.79 2.85
N ASP A 242 -12.69 23.14 1.73
CA ASP A 242 -13.72 23.62 0.78
C ASP A 242 -15.15 23.53 1.32
N SER A 243 -15.41 22.63 2.28
CA SER A 243 -16.75 22.39 2.84
C SER A 243 -17.02 23.15 4.16
N ALA A 244 -16.00 23.73 4.79
CA ALA A 244 -16.12 24.50 6.03
C ALA A 244 -15.76 25.97 5.81
N PRO A 245 -16.69 26.94 5.95
CA PRO A 245 -16.37 28.35 5.77
C PRO A 245 -15.29 28.80 6.77
N GLY A 246 -14.14 29.25 6.26
CA GLY A 246 -13.09 29.92 7.04
C GLY A 246 -11.85 29.10 7.42
N ASN A 247 -11.62 27.91 6.86
CA ASN A 247 -10.36 27.17 7.06
C ASN A 247 -9.53 27.12 5.77
N ASP A 248 -8.35 27.71 5.77
CA ASP A 248 -7.38 27.54 4.68
C ASP A 248 -6.88 26.09 4.61
N PRO A 249 -6.57 25.56 3.40
CA PRO A 249 -5.97 24.25 3.26
C PRO A 249 -4.63 24.19 4.01
N VAL A 250 -4.50 23.23 4.93
CA VAL A 250 -3.27 23.01 5.70
C VAL A 250 -2.24 22.31 4.83
N PHE A 251 -1.24 23.06 4.38
CA PHE A 251 -0.03 22.54 3.75
C PHE A 251 0.92 22.02 4.84
N PHE A 252 1.29 20.75 4.78
CA PHE A 252 2.34 20.23 5.65
C PHE A 252 3.70 20.51 4.99
N GLY A 253 4.42 21.49 5.51
CA GLY A 253 5.85 21.68 5.32
C GLY A 253 6.62 20.98 6.45
N SER A 254 7.80 20.47 6.11
CA SER A 254 8.77 19.70 6.92
C SER A 254 8.76 19.94 8.42
#